data_AF-A0A3C0YX58-F1
#
_entry.id   AF-A0A3C0YX58-F1
#
_cell.length_a   1.000
_cell.length_b   1.000
_cell.length_c   1.000
_cell.angle_alpha   90.00
_cell.angle_beta   90.00
_cell.angle_gamma   90.00
#
_symmetry.space_group_name_H-M   'P 1'
#
loop_
_entity.id
_entity.type
_entity.pdbx_description
1 polymer ?
#
loop_
_entity_poly.entity_id
_entity_poly.type
_entity_poly.pdbx_seq_one_letter_code
_entity_poly.pdbx_strand_id
1 'polypeptide(L)'
;MTDADIKTMADTFIADLSILRSYAIRAICEDTPLTDAEEADKSSVMAGYWVQGRLLGLTFNDLVRLLFQGVFPHPSRCGCPTCRSRLQS
;
A
#
# COMPACT_ATOMS: atom_id res chain seq x y z
N MET A 1 24.40 -10.23 -9.79
CA MET A 1 23.44 -10.24 -8.68
C MET A 1 23.26 -11.68 -8.27
N THR A 2 23.54 -11.99 -7.02
CA THR A 2 23.42 -13.35 -6.46
C THR A 2 21.98 -13.59 -5.98
N ASP A 3 21.60 -14.85 -5.78
CA ASP A 3 20.29 -15.19 -5.21
C ASP A 3 20.09 -14.58 -3.81
N ALA A 4 21.18 -14.41 -3.05
CA ALA A 4 21.16 -13.75 -1.76
C ALA A 4 20.78 -12.26 -1.89
N ASP A 5 21.33 -11.56 -2.89
CA ASP A 5 21.02 -10.15 -3.14
C ASP A 5 19.54 -9.96 -3.52
N ILE A 6 19.01 -10.85 -4.36
CA ILE A 6 17.59 -10.84 -4.77
C ILE A 6 16.70 -11.02 -3.55
N LYS A 7 17.03 -11.97 -2.67
CA LYS A 7 16.27 -12.23 -1.46
C LYS A 7 16.26 -11.02 -0.54
N THR A 8 17.41 -10.42 -0.25
CA THR A 8 17.50 -9.22 0.60
C THR A 8 16.69 -8.06 0.02
N MET A 9 16.73 -7.88 -1.31
CA MET A 9 15.94 -6.86 -1.98
C MET A 9 14.43 -7.13 -1.87
N ALA A 10 13.99 -8.37 -2.05
CA ALA A 10 12.60 -8.76 -1.88
C ALA A 10 12.12 -8.58 -0.42
N ASP A 11 12.95 -8.95 0.55
CA ASP A 11 12.63 -8.80 1.98
C ASP A 11 12.46 -7.31 2.35
N THR A 12 13.34 -6.45 1.84
CA THR A 12 13.24 -5.01 2.07
C THR A 12 12.00 -4.42 1.38
N PHE A 13 11.71 -4.86 0.15
CA PHE A 13 10.54 -4.42 -0.59
C PHE A 13 9.23 -4.75 0.14
N ILE A 14 9.16 -5.94 0.74
CA ILE A 14 8.00 -6.38 1.54
C ILE A 14 7.88 -5.55 2.82
N ALA A 15 9.00 -5.24 3.47
CA ALA A 15 9.03 -4.40 4.67
C ALA A 15 8.51 -2.97 4.36
N ASP A 16 9.04 -2.35 3.31
CA ASP A 16 8.63 -1.01 2.86
C ASP A 16 7.13 -0.98 2.50
N LEU A 17 6.66 -2.00 1.76
CA LEU A 17 5.24 -2.15 1.42
C LEU A 17 4.35 -2.21 2.67
N SER A 18 4.78 -2.93 3.71
CA SER A 18 4.03 -3.07 4.95
C SER A 18 3.93 -1.74 5.70
N ILE A 19 5.01 -0.96 5.76
CA ILE A 19 5.04 0.36 6.40
C ILE A 19 4.10 1.32 5.65
N LEU A 20 4.23 1.40 4.33
CA LEU A 20 3.40 2.29 3.51
C LEU A 20 1.91 1.94 3.57
N ARG A 21 1.57 0.64 3.65
CA ARG A 21 0.18 0.21 3.87
C ARG A 21 -0.35 0.63 5.23
N SER A 22 0.45 0.52 6.28
CA SER A 22 0.06 0.97 7.62
C SER A 22 -0.24 2.48 7.62
N TYR A 23 0.64 3.27 6.99
CA TYR A 23 0.41 4.70 6.80
C TYR A 23 -0.83 5.01 5.97
N ALA A 24 -1.05 4.29 4.86
CA ALA A 24 -2.24 4.47 4.03
C ALA A 24 -3.53 4.16 4.80
N ILE A 25 -3.58 3.07 5.57
CA ILE A 25 -4.75 2.71 6.38
C ILE A 25 -5.05 3.81 7.41
N ARG A 26 -4.04 4.23 8.17
CA ARG A 26 -4.22 5.27 9.20
C ARG A 26 -4.68 6.61 8.60
N ALA A 27 -3.99 7.07 7.55
CA ALA A 27 -4.26 8.37 6.96
C ALA A 27 -5.56 8.42 6.14
N ILE A 28 -5.92 7.33 5.46
CA ILE A 28 -7.05 7.31 4.51
C ILE A 28 -8.30 6.69 5.11
N CYS A 29 -8.16 5.57 5.82
CA CYS A 29 -9.31 4.82 6.34
C CYS A 29 -9.71 5.26 7.75
N GLU A 30 -8.73 5.64 8.59
CA GLU A 30 -8.96 6.04 9.98
C GLU A 30 -8.95 7.55 10.19
N ASP A 31 -8.75 8.34 9.11
CA ASP A 31 -8.68 9.81 9.13
C ASP A 31 -7.68 10.35 10.17
N THR A 32 -6.62 9.57 10.44
CA THR A 32 -5.59 9.91 11.42
C THR A 32 -4.36 10.45 10.68
N PRO A 33 -4.09 11.76 10.76
CA PRO A 33 -2.96 12.35 10.04
C PRO A 33 -1.64 11.79 10.55
N LEU A 34 -0.68 11.66 9.63
CA LEU A 34 0.69 11.29 9.95
C LEU A 34 1.39 12.48 10.60
N THR A 35 2.26 12.20 11.56
CA THR A 35 3.16 13.19 12.16
C THR A 35 4.23 13.62 11.16
N ASP A 36 4.89 14.76 11.40
CA ASP A 36 5.97 15.24 10.53
C ASP A 36 7.11 14.21 10.37
N ALA A 37 7.40 13.48 11.45
CA ALA A 37 8.40 12.41 11.43
C ALA A 37 7.95 11.23 10.55
N GLU A 38 6.68 10.85 10.64
CA GLU A 38 6.10 9.80 9.79
C GLU A 38 6.01 10.24 8.33
N GLU A 39 5.83 11.54 8.05
CA GLU A 39 5.83 12.02 6.65
C GLU A 39 7.22 12.08 6.03
N ALA A 40 8.23 12.42 6.82
CA ALA A 40 9.61 12.29 6.41
C ALA A 40 9.97 10.81 6.16
N ASP A 41 9.58 9.91 7.07
CA ASP A 41 9.79 8.47 6.93
C ASP A 41 9.06 7.91 5.69
N LYS A 42 7.76 8.20 5.52
CA LYS A 42 6.96 7.82 4.36
C LYS A 42 7.66 8.22 3.06
N SER A 43 8.18 9.44 2.97
CA SER A 43 8.85 9.93 1.76
C SER A 43 10.11 9.12 1.43
N SER A 44 10.89 8.76 2.46
CA SER A 44 12.08 7.91 2.33
C SER A 44 11.71 6.48 1.94
N VAL A 45 10.78 5.85 2.66
CA VAL A 45 10.31 4.48 2.42
C VAL A 45 9.68 4.36 1.03
N MET A 46 8.91 5.35 0.61
CA MET A 46 8.30 5.40 -0.72
C MET A 46 9.37 5.40 -1.82
N ALA A 47 10.46 6.15 -1.66
CA ALA A 47 11.56 6.13 -2.62
C ALA A 47 12.24 4.76 -2.71
N GLY A 48 12.48 4.10 -1.58
CA GLY A 48 13.01 2.73 -1.51
C GLY A 48 12.11 1.72 -2.22
N TYR A 49 10.81 1.76 -1.91
CA TYR A 49 9.78 0.93 -2.51
C TYR A 49 9.75 1.04 -4.05
N TRP A 50 9.80 2.25 -4.60
CA TRP A 50 9.81 2.46 -6.05
C TRP A 50 11.07 1.89 -6.71
N VAL A 51 12.24 2.14 -6.13
CA VAL A 51 13.52 1.69 -6.67
C VAL A 51 13.59 0.16 -6.66
N GLN A 52 13.28 -0.46 -5.53
CA GLN A 52 13.31 -1.92 -5.38
C GLN A 52 12.26 -2.60 -6.25
N GLY A 53 11.04 -2.05 -6.29
CA GLY A 53 9.98 -2.54 -7.17
C GLY A 53 10.39 -2.57 -8.64
N ARG A 54 11.04 -1.49 -9.11
CA ARG A 54 11.56 -1.42 -10.48
C ARG A 54 12.67 -2.44 -10.72
N LEU A 55 13.58 -2.64 -9.76
CA LEU A 55 14.65 -3.65 -9.84
C LEU A 55 14.09 -5.09 -9.86
N LEU A 56 12.96 -5.32 -9.21
CA LEU A 56 12.19 -6.56 -9.24
C LEU A 56 11.35 -6.72 -10.53
N GLY A 57 11.39 -5.77 -11.45
CA GLY A 57 10.67 -5.82 -12.72
C GLY A 57 9.19 -5.44 -12.63
N LEU A 58 8.74 -4.84 -11.53
CA LEU A 58 7.37 -4.37 -11.37
C LEU A 58 7.16 -3.03 -12.08
N THR A 59 5.98 -2.86 -12.67
CA THR A 59 5.58 -1.58 -13.25
C THR A 59 5.06 -0.64 -12.17
N PHE A 60 4.97 0.66 -12.49
CA PHE A 60 4.31 1.62 -11.61
C PHE A 60 2.88 1.19 -11.24
N ASN A 61 2.13 0.64 -12.19
CA ASN A 61 0.77 0.15 -11.94
C ASN A 61 0.75 -1.04 -10.97
N ASP A 62 1.70 -1.97 -11.08
CA ASP A 62 1.80 -3.09 -10.15
C ASP A 62 2.07 -2.60 -8.73
N LEU A 63 2.97 -1.63 -8.59
CA LEU A 63 3.35 -1.04 -7.31
C LEU A 63 2.19 -0.27 -6.67
N VAL A 64 1.49 0.57 -7.42
CA VAL A 64 0.27 1.23 -6.92
C VAL A 64 -0.78 0.21 -6.51
N ARG A 65 -1.01 -0.82 -7.34
CA ARG A 65 -1.97 -1.87 -7.04
C ARG A 65 -1.59 -2.62 -5.76
N LEU A 66 -0.33 -3.00 -5.60
CA LEU A 66 0.17 -3.66 -4.39
C LEU A 66 0.03 -2.75 -3.17
N LEU A 67 0.40 -1.48 -3.28
CA LEU A 67 0.28 -0.53 -2.17
C LEU A 67 -1.15 -0.43 -1.66
N PHE A 68 -2.14 -0.29 -2.54
CA PHE A 68 -3.54 -0.12 -2.15
C PHE A 68 -4.33 -1.42 -1.99
N GLN A 69 -3.73 -2.58 -2.30
CA GLN A 69 -4.39 -3.86 -2.15
C GLN A 69 -4.75 -4.11 -0.68
N GLY A 70 -6.06 -4.17 -0.39
CA GLY A 70 -6.57 -4.40 0.96
C GLY A 70 -6.60 -3.17 1.87
N VAL A 71 -6.13 -1.99 1.40
CA VAL A 71 -6.25 -0.74 2.15
C VAL A 71 -7.71 -0.29 2.19
N PHE A 72 -8.37 -0.30 1.04
CA PHE A 72 -9.77 0.07 0.97
C PHE A 72 -10.64 -1.11 1.42
N PRO A 73 -11.48 -0.94 2.46
CA PRO A 73 -12.45 -1.97 2.80
C PRO A 73 -13.36 -2.21 1.58
N HIS A 74 -13.60 -3.48 1.25
CA HIS A 74 -14.70 -3.80 0.33
C HIS A 74 -15.97 -3.19 0.92
N PRO A 75 -16.84 -2.56 0.11
CA PRO A 75 -18.08 -2.00 0.61
C PRO A 75 -18.84 -3.11 1.36
N SER A 76 -18.80 -3.06 2.68
CA SER A 76 -19.61 -3.90 3.55
C SER A 76 -21.04 -3.59 3.17
N ARG A 77 -21.81 -4.65 2.87
CA ARG A 77 -23.17 -4.57 2.35
C ARG A 77 -23.94 -3.45 3.04
N CYS A 78 -24.15 -2.37 2.30
CA CYS A 78 -24.85 -1.19 2.77
C CYS A 78 -26.28 -1.59 3.13
N GLY A 79 -26.64 -1.52 4.42
CA GLY A 79 -27.94 -1.92 4.95
C GLY A 79 -29.05 -0.88 4.74
N CYS A 80 -28.75 0.25 4.12
CA CYS A 80 -29.71 1.34 3.90
C CYS A 80 -30.70 0.96 2.79
N PRO A 81 -32.01 1.23 2.97
CA PRO A 81 -33.05 0.86 2.00
C PRO A 81 -32.89 1.55 0.63
N THR A 82 -32.08 2.60 0.54
CA THR A 82 -31.85 3.40 -0.68
C THR A 82 -30.52 3.14 -1.38
N CYS A 83 -29.74 2.15 -0.95
CA CYS A 83 -28.37 1.97 -1.42
C CYS A 83 -28.28 1.27 -2.78
N ARG A 84 -27.57 1.87 -3.75
CA ARG A 84 -27.33 1.31 -5.09
C ARG A 84 -26.69 -0.08 -5.09
N SER A 85 -25.83 -0.36 -4.11
CA SER A 85 -25.15 -1.67 -3.98
C SER A 85 -26.09 -2.85 -3.70
N ARG A 86 -27.38 -2.59 -3.39
CA ARG A 86 -28.40 -3.62 -3.22
C ARG A 86 -29.07 -4.02 -4.54
N LEU A 87 -28.92 -3.23 -5.61
CA LEU A 87 -29.65 -3.40 -6.88
C LEU A 87 -28.89 -4.23 -7.94
N GLN A 88 -27.74 -4.83 -7.59
CA GLN A 88 -26.92 -5.62 -8.52
C GLN A 88 -26.77 -7.09 -8.12
N SER A 89 -27.76 -7.67 -7.44
CA SER A 89 -27.85 -9.12 -7.20
C SER A 89 -28.85 -9.78 -8.14
#